data_AF-A0A8D0GHA0-F1
#
_entry.id   AF-A0A8D0GHA0-F1
#
_cell.length_a   1.000
_cell.length_b   1.000
_cell.length_c   1.000
_cell.angle_alpha   90.00
_cell.angle_beta   90.00
_cell.angle_gamma   90.00
#
_symmetry.space_group_name_H-M   'P 1'
#
loop_
_entity.id
_entity.type
_entity.pdbx_description
1 polymer ?
#
loop_
_entity_poly.entity_id
_entity_poly.type
_entity_poly.pdbx_seq_one_letter_code
_entity_poly.pdbx_strand_id
1 'polypeptide(L)'
;MLEAKVWREAATQVFFALGLGFGGVIAFSSYNKRDNNCHFDAVLVSFINFFTSVLATLVVFAVLVFKANIINEKCITQNSEKIIRLLEVGNLSQDIIPHHINFSRITAEDYNLVYDIIQKVKEEEFSSLGLKSCQIGDELDKAVQGTGLAFIAFTEAMTHFPASPFWSVMFFLMLVNLGLGSMFGTIEGITTPIVDTFKVRKEILTVICCLLAFSIGLIFVQRSGNYFVTMFDDYSATLPLLIIVILENIAVSLVYGIDKFMEDLKDMLGFSPNRYYYYMWKYVSPLVLLSLLAASIIQMGFSPPGYNAWIEDKLLF
;
A
#
# COMPACT_ATOMS: atom_id res chain seq x y z
N MET A 1 4.63 14.56 -10.08
CA MET A 1 5.87 13.88 -10.55
C MET A 1 7.17 14.58 -10.13
N LEU A 2 7.18 15.90 -9.87
CA LEU A 2 8.40 16.61 -9.44
C LEU A 2 8.70 16.48 -7.93
N GLU A 3 7.77 15.93 -7.16
CA GLU A 3 7.93 15.76 -5.71
C GLU A 3 8.86 14.59 -5.40
N ALA A 4 9.96 14.87 -4.68
CA ALA A 4 10.92 13.85 -4.25
C ALA A 4 10.30 12.74 -3.38
N LYS A 5 9.25 13.09 -2.62
CA LYS A 5 8.49 12.14 -1.78
C LYS A 5 7.93 10.97 -2.60
N VAL A 6 7.37 11.26 -3.79
CA VAL A 6 6.74 10.25 -4.66
C VAL A 6 7.77 9.23 -5.16
N TRP A 7 8.96 9.70 -5.56
CA TRP A 7 10.04 8.83 -6.02
C TRP A 7 10.62 7.96 -4.90
N ARG A 8 10.71 8.52 -3.69
CA ARG A 8 11.11 7.76 -2.50
C ARG A 8 10.13 6.64 -2.20
N GLU A 9 8.83 6.95 -2.13
CA GLU A 9 7.79 5.94 -1.87
C GLU A 9 7.76 4.85 -2.95
N ALA A 10 7.89 5.24 -4.22
CA ALA A 10 7.96 4.29 -5.33
C ALA A 10 9.16 3.35 -5.22
N ALA A 11 10.35 3.87 -4.90
CA ALA A 11 11.54 3.04 -4.75
C ALA A 11 11.47 2.12 -3.53
N THR A 12 11.01 2.65 -2.39
CA THR A 12 10.76 1.87 -1.18
C THR A 12 9.78 0.73 -1.44
N GLN A 13 8.70 0.99 -2.18
CA GLN A 13 7.74 -0.04 -2.57
C GLN A 13 8.38 -1.16 -3.39
N VAL A 14 9.31 -0.84 -4.30
CA VAL A 14 10.04 -1.86 -5.08
C VAL A 14 10.86 -2.77 -4.17
N PHE A 15 11.54 -2.22 -3.16
CA PHE A 15 12.33 -3.04 -2.24
C PHE A 15 11.46 -3.97 -1.40
N PHE A 16 10.35 -3.47 -0.85
CA PHE A 16 9.43 -4.28 -0.08
C PHE A 16 8.73 -5.35 -0.94
N ALA A 17 8.34 -5.00 -2.17
CA ALA A 17 7.66 -5.93 -3.06
C ALA A 17 8.57 -7.09 -3.50
N LEU A 18 9.86 -6.84 -3.70
CA LEU A 18 10.85 -7.85 -4.09
C LEU A 18 11.56 -8.52 -2.91
N GLY A 19 11.35 -8.05 -1.67
CA GLY A 19 12.01 -8.57 -0.48
C GLY A 19 13.53 -8.33 -0.46
N LEU A 20 13.99 -7.23 -1.04
CA LEU A 20 15.42 -6.89 -1.12
C LEU A 20 15.93 -6.34 0.22
N GLY A 21 17.15 -6.71 0.62
CA GLY A 21 17.78 -6.27 1.87
C GLY A 21 17.35 -7.04 3.13
N PHE A 22 16.42 -7.99 3.02
CA PHE A 22 16.01 -8.86 4.15
C PHE A 22 16.84 -10.15 4.29
N GLY A 23 17.73 -10.45 3.34
CA GLY A 23 18.54 -11.67 3.34
C GLY A 23 17.81 -12.96 2.93
N GLY A 24 16.47 -12.97 2.91
CA GLY A 24 15.68 -14.15 2.52
C GLY A 24 15.95 -14.64 1.08
N VAL A 25 16.07 -13.72 0.12
CA VAL A 25 16.38 -14.07 -1.29
C VAL A 25 17.76 -14.71 -1.41
N ILE A 26 18.76 -14.19 -0.66
CA ILE A 26 20.12 -14.74 -0.63
C ILE A 26 20.09 -16.15 -0.01
N ALA A 27 19.37 -16.33 1.09
CA ALA A 27 19.21 -17.63 1.76
C ALA A 27 18.53 -18.66 0.84
N PHE A 28 17.44 -18.31 0.16
CA PHE A 28 16.82 -19.25 -0.78
C PHE A 28 17.71 -19.57 -1.98
N SER A 29 18.44 -18.57 -2.48
CA SER A 29 19.34 -18.77 -3.63
C SER A 29 20.55 -19.63 -3.29
N SER A 30 20.99 -19.69 -2.02
CA SER A 30 22.13 -20.51 -1.60
C SER A 30 21.85 -22.01 -1.65
N TYR A 31 20.56 -22.41 -1.62
CA TYR A 31 20.13 -23.81 -1.77
C TYR A 31 20.07 -24.28 -3.23
N ASN A 32 20.17 -23.36 -4.19
CA ASN A 32 20.16 -23.72 -5.61
C ASN A 32 21.48 -24.37 -6.04
N LYS A 33 21.41 -25.16 -7.11
CA LYS A 33 22.62 -25.67 -7.76
C LYS A 33 23.43 -24.53 -8.37
N ARG A 34 24.75 -24.69 -8.42
CA ARG A 34 25.67 -23.67 -8.95
C ARG A 34 25.43 -23.33 -10.42
N ASP A 35 24.95 -24.28 -11.21
CA ASP A 35 24.63 -24.15 -12.64
C ASP A 35 23.17 -23.72 -12.91
N ASN A 36 22.41 -23.35 -11.87
CA ASN A 36 21.05 -22.87 -12.03
C ASN A 36 21.03 -21.50 -12.72
N ASN A 37 20.07 -21.29 -13.63
CA ASN A 37 19.93 -20.04 -14.36
C ASN A 37 19.26 -18.95 -13.51
N CYS A 38 20.04 -18.38 -12.58
CA CYS A 38 19.58 -17.31 -11.69
C CYS A 38 19.16 -16.03 -12.43
N HIS A 39 19.67 -15.81 -13.64
CA HIS A 39 19.29 -14.67 -14.48
C HIS A 39 17.83 -14.77 -14.93
N PHE A 40 17.42 -15.94 -15.42
CA PHE A 40 16.03 -16.19 -15.81
C PHE A 40 15.09 -16.07 -14.61
N ASP A 41 15.47 -16.66 -13.47
CA ASP A 41 14.67 -16.61 -12.24
C ASP A 41 14.46 -15.17 -11.77
N ALA A 42 15.51 -14.35 -11.75
CA ALA A 42 15.42 -12.95 -11.34
C ALA A 42 14.51 -12.12 -12.27
N VAL A 43 14.59 -12.33 -13.59
CA VAL A 43 13.73 -11.64 -14.56
C VAL A 43 12.28 -12.10 -14.40
N LEU A 44 12.05 -13.41 -14.26
CA LEU A 44 10.71 -13.99 -14.13
C LEU A 44 10.02 -13.50 -12.85
N VAL A 45 10.71 -13.53 -11.71
CA VAL A 45 10.17 -13.05 -10.42
C VAL A 45 9.82 -11.56 -10.50
N SER A 46 10.72 -10.76 -11.06
CA SER A 46 10.47 -9.32 -11.24
C SER A 46 9.25 -9.05 -12.13
N PHE A 47 9.09 -9.81 -13.21
CA PHE A 47 7.97 -9.70 -14.14
C PHE A 47 6.63 -10.14 -13.51
N ILE A 48 6.62 -11.27 -12.81
CA ILE A 48 5.42 -11.77 -12.10
C ILE A 48 5.01 -10.78 -11.01
N ASN A 49 5.96 -10.26 -10.23
CA ASN A 49 5.68 -9.27 -9.19
C ASN A 49 5.03 -8.00 -9.77
N PHE A 50 5.56 -7.49 -10.89
CA PHE A 50 4.98 -6.35 -11.59
C PHE A 50 3.54 -6.63 -12.05
N PHE A 51 3.32 -7.74 -12.75
CA PHE A 51 1.97 -8.07 -13.26
C PHE A 51 0.97 -8.31 -12.12
N THR A 52 1.40 -8.97 -11.05
CA THR A 52 0.57 -9.20 -9.87
C THR A 52 0.19 -7.88 -9.20
N SER A 53 1.13 -6.93 -9.11
CA SER A 53 0.87 -5.60 -8.55
C SER A 53 -0.13 -4.81 -9.42
N VAL A 54 -0.01 -4.87 -10.75
CA VAL A 54 -0.97 -4.25 -11.67
C VAL A 54 -2.37 -4.86 -11.53
N LEU A 55 -2.46 -6.20 -11.50
CA LEU A 55 -3.72 -6.91 -11.34
C LEU A 55 -4.39 -6.59 -9.99
N ALA A 56 -3.61 -6.64 -8.90
CA ALA A 56 -4.09 -6.30 -7.56
C ALA A 56 -4.61 -4.85 -7.51
N THR A 57 -3.88 -3.92 -8.12
CA THR A 57 -4.28 -2.50 -8.22
C THR A 57 -5.62 -2.36 -8.96
N LEU A 58 -5.80 -3.04 -10.09
CA LEU A 58 -7.05 -3.01 -10.85
C LEU A 58 -8.22 -3.53 -10.00
N VAL A 59 -8.05 -4.66 -9.31
CA VAL A 59 -9.08 -5.24 -8.45
C VAL A 59 -9.42 -4.29 -7.29
N VAL A 60 -8.41 -3.70 -6.65
CA VAL A 60 -8.59 -2.73 -5.55
C VAL A 60 -9.40 -1.53 -6.02
N PHE A 61 -9.01 -0.89 -7.11
CA PHE A 61 -9.73 0.27 -7.62
C PHE A 61 -11.16 -0.08 -8.08
N ALA A 62 -11.38 -1.26 -8.66
CA ALA A 62 -12.73 -1.69 -9.04
C ALA A 62 -13.66 -1.80 -7.81
N VAL A 63 -13.18 -2.38 -6.71
CA VAL A 63 -13.96 -2.50 -5.46
C VAL A 63 -14.19 -1.13 -4.81
N LEU A 64 -13.17 -0.26 -4.81
CA LEU A 64 -13.30 1.11 -4.29
C LEU A 64 -14.30 1.94 -5.08
N VAL A 65 -14.27 1.88 -6.41
CA VAL A 65 -15.23 2.58 -7.27
C VAL A 65 -16.63 2.02 -7.07
N PHE A 66 -16.79 0.70 -6.95
CA PHE A 66 -18.08 0.09 -6.64
C PHE A 66 -18.66 0.62 -5.31
N LYS A 67 -17.83 0.67 -4.26
CA LYS A 67 -18.21 1.24 -2.96
C LYS A 67 -18.60 2.71 -3.10
N ALA A 68 -17.77 3.52 -3.77
CA ALA A 68 -18.01 4.95 -3.95
C ALA A 68 -19.32 5.20 -4.70
N ASN A 69 -19.64 4.38 -5.71
CA ASN A 69 -20.90 4.51 -6.46
C ASN A 69 -22.13 4.22 -5.57
N ILE A 70 -22.07 3.19 -4.72
CA ILE A 70 -23.16 2.87 -3.79
C ILE A 70 -23.35 3.98 -2.74
N ILE A 71 -22.26 4.51 -2.19
CA ILE A 71 -22.31 5.62 -1.23
C ILE A 71 -22.89 6.86 -1.90
N ASN A 72 -22.48 7.14 -3.13
CA ASN A 72 -22.96 8.27 -3.90
C ASN A 72 -24.47 8.18 -4.18
N GLU A 73 -24.95 7.00 -4.60
CA GLU A 73 -26.38 6.76 -4.83
C GLU A 73 -27.20 6.99 -3.55
N LYS A 74 -26.74 6.46 -2.40
CA LYS A 74 -27.39 6.70 -1.10
C LYS A 74 -27.39 8.17 -0.70
N CYS A 75 -26.28 8.88 -0.94
CA CYS A 75 -26.17 10.33 -0.68
C CYS A 75 -27.21 11.11 -1.49
N ILE A 76 -27.34 10.80 -2.77
CA ILE A 76 -28.31 11.42 -3.68
C ILE A 76 -29.74 11.15 -3.22
N THR A 77 -30.09 9.90 -2.87
CA THR A 77 -31.43 9.55 -2.38
C THR A 77 -31.76 10.31 -1.09
N GLN A 78 -30.85 10.32 -0.11
CA GLN A 78 -31.07 11.02 1.17
C GLN A 78 -31.21 12.52 1.01
N ASN A 79 -30.38 13.14 0.16
CA ASN A 79 -30.48 14.58 -0.08
C ASN A 79 -31.73 14.93 -0.90
N SER A 80 -32.15 14.07 -1.83
CA SER A 80 -33.42 14.24 -2.55
C SER A 80 -34.62 14.21 -1.60
N GLU A 81 -34.65 13.28 -0.64
CA GLU A 81 -35.68 13.24 0.41
C GLU A 81 -35.68 14.52 1.27
N LYS A 82 -34.50 15.04 1.63
CA LYS A 82 -34.39 16.32 2.36
C LYS A 82 -34.92 17.49 1.54
N ILE A 83 -34.58 17.56 0.24
CA ILE A 83 -35.05 18.61 -0.67
C ILE A 83 -36.58 18.57 -0.77
N ILE A 84 -37.19 17.38 -0.90
CA ILE A 84 -38.66 17.23 -0.90
C ILE A 84 -39.25 17.78 0.40
N ARG A 85 -38.69 17.44 1.57
CA ARG A 85 -39.17 17.98 2.86
C ARG A 85 -39.02 19.50 2.95
N LEU A 86 -37.95 20.08 2.40
CA LEU A 86 -37.72 21.53 2.39
C LEU A 86 -38.69 22.26 1.46
N LEU A 87 -39.12 21.62 0.36
CA LEU A 87 -40.19 22.11 -0.52
C LEU A 87 -41.55 22.08 0.20
N GLU A 88 -41.84 20.99 0.93
CA GLU A 88 -43.10 20.86 1.70
C GLU A 88 -43.23 21.88 2.83
N VAL A 89 -42.12 22.20 3.52
CA VAL A 89 -42.09 23.22 4.59
C VAL A 89 -42.15 24.65 4.02
N GLY A 90 -41.98 24.82 2.71
CA GLY A 90 -42.04 26.13 2.04
C GLY A 90 -40.75 26.96 2.13
N ASN A 91 -39.64 26.36 2.56
CA ASN A 91 -38.32 27.02 2.60
C ASN A 91 -37.64 27.07 1.21
N LEU A 92 -38.05 26.19 0.29
CA LEU A 92 -37.67 26.19 -1.12
C LEU A 92 -38.92 26.38 -2.00
N SER A 93 -38.81 27.20 -3.04
CA SER A 93 -39.85 27.30 -4.08
C SER A 93 -39.61 26.27 -5.18
N GLN A 94 -40.67 25.57 -5.60
CA GLN A 94 -40.65 24.60 -6.70
C GLN A 94 -40.10 25.21 -8.02
N ASP A 95 -40.26 26.52 -8.23
CA ASP A 95 -39.82 27.26 -9.43
C ASP A 95 -38.30 27.27 -9.63
N ILE A 96 -37.53 26.95 -8.58
CA ILE A 96 -36.06 26.88 -8.64
C ILE A 96 -35.61 25.58 -9.32
N ILE A 97 -36.46 24.54 -9.34
CA ILE A 97 -36.11 23.21 -9.82
C ILE A 97 -36.56 23.04 -11.28
N PRO A 98 -35.66 22.63 -12.19
CA PRO A 98 -36.03 22.37 -13.58
C PRO A 98 -37.16 21.33 -13.72
N HIS A 99 -38.17 21.63 -14.54
CA HIS A 99 -39.36 20.78 -14.70
C HIS A 99 -39.10 19.36 -15.26
N HIS A 100 -37.91 19.10 -15.84
CA HIS A 100 -37.54 17.78 -16.34
C HIS A 100 -37.09 16.82 -15.23
N ILE A 101 -36.85 17.32 -14.01
CA ILE A 101 -36.28 16.53 -12.91
C ILE A 101 -37.40 15.90 -12.10
N ASN A 102 -37.39 14.58 -12.02
CA ASN A 102 -38.27 13.82 -11.16
C ASN A 102 -37.47 13.19 -10.03
N PHE A 103 -37.71 13.64 -8.80
CA PHE A 103 -37.02 13.15 -7.60
C PHE A 103 -37.26 11.65 -7.32
N SER A 104 -38.24 11.03 -7.96
CA SER A 104 -38.49 9.58 -7.86
C SER A 104 -37.42 8.73 -8.56
N ARG A 105 -36.73 9.29 -9.57
CA ARG A 105 -35.66 8.64 -10.35
C ARG A 105 -34.64 9.70 -10.76
N ILE A 106 -33.95 10.29 -9.78
CA ILE A 106 -32.96 11.32 -10.05
C ILE A 106 -31.64 10.68 -10.49
N THR A 107 -31.01 11.20 -11.54
CA THR A 107 -29.65 10.80 -11.91
C THR A 107 -28.62 11.62 -11.14
N ALA A 108 -27.36 11.16 -11.11
CA ALA A 108 -26.28 11.90 -10.46
C ALA A 108 -26.03 13.27 -11.12
N GLU A 109 -26.19 13.36 -12.44
CA GLU A 109 -26.06 14.62 -13.18
C GLU A 109 -27.19 15.60 -12.83
N ASP A 110 -28.44 15.12 -12.78
CA ASP A 110 -29.59 15.93 -12.39
C ASP A 110 -29.45 16.46 -10.94
N TYR A 111 -28.98 15.61 -10.03
CA TYR A 111 -28.74 16.02 -8.64
C TYR A 111 -27.68 17.12 -8.54
N ASN A 112 -26.54 16.98 -9.24
CA ASN A 112 -25.48 17.97 -9.21
C ASN A 112 -25.95 19.32 -9.79
N LEU A 113 -26.77 19.29 -10.85
CA LEU A 113 -27.38 20.51 -11.39
C LEU A 113 -28.29 21.19 -10.36
N VAL A 114 -29.15 20.44 -9.69
CA VAL A 114 -30.04 20.97 -8.64
C VAL A 114 -29.25 21.51 -7.47
N TYR A 115 -28.22 20.79 -7.03
CA TYR A 115 -27.33 21.20 -5.95
C TYR A 115 -26.65 22.53 -6.26
N ASP A 116 -26.06 22.68 -7.46
CA ASP A 116 -25.40 23.91 -7.91
C ASP A 116 -26.38 25.10 -8.00
N ILE A 117 -27.61 24.86 -8.44
CA ILE A 117 -28.64 25.90 -8.49
C ILE A 117 -29.02 26.33 -7.07
N ILE A 118 -29.29 25.39 -6.17
CA ILE A 118 -29.65 25.70 -4.79
C ILE A 118 -28.51 26.46 -4.10
N GLN A 119 -27.26 26.05 -4.32
CA GLN A 119 -26.09 26.73 -3.77
C GLN A 119 -25.97 28.18 -4.24
N LYS A 120 -26.24 28.45 -5.53
CA LYS A 120 -26.18 29.81 -6.09
C LYS A 120 -27.36 30.68 -5.67
N VAL A 121 -28.55 30.11 -5.53
CA VAL A 121 -29.78 30.87 -5.21
C VAL A 121 -29.90 31.16 -3.72
N LYS A 122 -29.45 30.24 -2.86
CA LYS A 122 -29.57 30.32 -1.40
C LYS A 122 -28.18 30.46 -0.73
N GLU A 123 -27.29 31.25 -1.32
CA GLU A 123 -25.87 31.37 -0.92
C GLU A 123 -25.68 31.60 0.60
N GLU A 124 -26.49 32.46 1.23
CA GLU A 124 -26.39 32.77 2.67
C GLU A 124 -26.99 31.69 3.60
N GLU A 125 -28.05 30.97 3.16
CA GLU A 125 -28.75 29.97 3.97
C GLU A 125 -28.29 28.52 3.68
N PHE A 126 -27.40 28.33 2.70
CA PHE A 126 -26.99 27.01 2.21
C PHE A 126 -26.41 26.10 3.30
N SER A 127 -25.59 26.68 4.19
CA SER A 127 -24.98 25.96 5.31
C SER A 127 -26.00 25.42 6.31
N SER A 128 -27.16 26.07 6.44
CA SER A 128 -28.26 25.64 7.32
C SER A 128 -29.12 24.52 6.74
N LEU A 129 -29.09 24.33 5.41
CA LEU A 129 -29.89 23.32 4.71
C LEU A 129 -29.33 21.90 4.88
N GLY A 130 -28.06 21.76 5.26
CA GLY A 130 -27.44 20.46 5.55
C GLY A 130 -27.41 19.50 4.34
N LEU A 131 -27.39 20.05 3.13
CA LEU A 131 -27.17 19.32 1.88
C LEU A 131 -25.68 19.05 1.69
N LYS A 132 -25.34 17.87 1.18
CA LYS A 132 -23.95 17.46 0.94
C LYS A 132 -23.67 17.36 -0.55
N SER A 133 -22.46 17.74 -0.97
CA SER A 133 -21.96 17.39 -2.31
C SER A 133 -21.87 15.87 -2.40
N CYS A 134 -22.52 15.29 -3.41
CA CYS A 134 -22.49 13.85 -3.67
C CYS A 134 -21.67 13.62 -4.95
N GLN A 135 -20.35 13.68 -4.82
CA GLN A 135 -19.41 13.42 -5.91
C GLN A 135 -18.56 12.19 -5.62
N ILE A 136 -18.40 11.33 -6.63
CA ILE A 136 -17.61 10.10 -6.52
C ILE A 136 -16.13 10.41 -6.24
N GLY A 137 -15.60 11.52 -6.80
CA GLY A 137 -14.22 11.96 -6.57
C GLY A 137 -13.92 12.22 -5.10
N ASP A 138 -14.81 12.93 -4.40
CA ASP A 138 -14.66 13.24 -2.98
C ASP A 138 -14.63 11.97 -2.11
N GLU A 139 -15.37 10.93 -2.50
CA GLU A 139 -15.37 9.64 -1.79
C GLU A 139 -14.11 8.81 -2.08
N LEU A 140 -13.55 8.92 -3.29
CA LEU A 140 -12.28 8.29 -3.65
C LEU A 140 -11.09 8.97 -2.95
N ASP A 141 -11.11 10.29 -2.80
CA ASP A 141 -10.06 11.05 -2.12
C ASP A 141 -10.04 10.80 -0.60
N LYS A 142 -11.19 10.41 -0.03
CA LYS A 142 -11.30 9.93 1.37
C LYS A 142 -10.85 8.49 1.56
N ALA A 143 -10.42 7.79 0.51
CA ALA A 143 -10.02 6.40 0.61
C ALA A 143 -8.87 6.22 1.63
N VAL A 144 -9.08 5.33 2.58
CA VAL A 144 -8.13 5.06 3.66
C VAL A 144 -6.92 4.30 3.10
N GLN A 145 -5.70 4.72 3.48
CA GLN A 145 -4.45 4.04 3.13
C GLN A 145 -4.05 3.01 4.20
N GLY A 146 -3.14 2.09 3.85
CA GLY A 146 -2.61 1.10 4.78
C GLY A 146 -3.65 0.08 5.23
N THR A 147 -3.66 -0.25 6.53
CA THR A 147 -4.54 -1.29 7.11
C THR A 147 -6.03 -0.97 6.96
N GLY A 148 -6.41 0.30 7.01
CA GLY A 148 -7.81 0.72 6.88
C GLY A 148 -8.40 0.43 5.50
N LEU A 149 -7.58 0.37 4.45
CA LEU A 149 -8.04 -0.02 3.12
C LEU A 149 -8.68 -1.42 3.15
N ALA A 150 -7.95 -2.40 3.68
CA ALA A 150 -8.39 -3.79 3.73
C ALA A 150 -9.49 -4.04 4.78
N PHE A 151 -9.37 -3.44 5.97
CA PHE A 151 -10.25 -3.76 7.09
C PHE A 151 -11.49 -2.86 7.23
N ILE A 152 -11.52 -1.69 6.58
CA ILE A 152 -12.66 -0.76 6.61
C ILE A 152 -13.28 -0.66 5.22
N ALA A 153 -12.52 -0.18 4.24
CA ALA A 153 -13.10 0.11 2.92
C ALA A 153 -13.55 -1.16 2.19
N PHE A 154 -12.69 -2.19 2.16
CA PHE A 154 -13.01 -3.46 1.51
C PHE A 154 -14.12 -4.23 2.22
N THR A 155 -14.05 -4.36 3.55
CA THR A 155 -15.07 -5.09 4.32
C THR A 155 -16.44 -4.44 4.17
N GLU A 156 -16.52 -3.11 4.19
CA GLU A 156 -17.75 -2.36 3.94
C GLU A 156 -18.30 -2.64 2.53
N ALA A 157 -17.44 -2.57 1.50
CA ALA A 157 -17.84 -2.87 0.12
C ALA A 157 -18.40 -4.30 -0.03
N MET A 158 -17.81 -5.27 0.66
CA MET A 158 -18.19 -6.68 0.59
C MET A 158 -19.56 -6.96 1.23
N THR A 159 -20.04 -6.11 2.15
CA THR A 159 -21.41 -6.23 2.67
C THR A 159 -22.49 -6.01 1.60
N HIS A 160 -22.13 -5.32 0.52
CA HIS A 160 -23.01 -5.05 -0.62
C HIS A 160 -22.96 -6.12 -1.71
N PHE A 161 -22.05 -7.10 -1.62
CA PHE A 161 -21.99 -8.19 -2.58
C PHE A 161 -23.04 -9.28 -2.29
N PRO A 162 -23.63 -9.89 -3.35
CA PRO A 162 -24.41 -11.09 -3.18
C PRO A 162 -23.52 -12.20 -2.61
N ALA A 163 -24.05 -13.00 -1.68
CA ALA A 163 -23.28 -14.01 -0.94
C ALA A 163 -22.05 -13.44 -0.18
N SER A 164 -22.21 -12.26 0.45
CA SER A 164 -21.17 -11.57 1.23
C SER A 164 -20.29 -12.47 2.13
N PRO A 165 -20.81 -13.49 2.86
CA PRO A 165 -19.97 -14.37 3.68
C PRO A 165 -18.93 -15.15 2.87
N PHE A 166 -19.27 -15.61 1.67
CA PHE A 166 -18.35 -16.36 0.80
C PHE A 166 -17.16 -15.51 0.37
N TRP A 167 -17.43 -14.29 -0.11
CA TRP A 167 -16.38 -13.36 -0.53
C TRP A 167 -15.49 -12.95 0.65
N SER A 168 -16.08 -12.72 1.82
CA SER A 168 -15.35 -12.38 3.05
C SER A 168 -14.30 -13.44 3.41
N VAL A 169 -14.69 -14.71 3.39
CA VAL A 169 -13.76 -15.82 3.67
C VAL A 169 -12.63 -15.87 2.65
N MET A 170 -12.94 -15.75 1.36
CA MET A 170 -11.91 -15.77 0.30
C MET A 170 -10.92 -14.61 0.41
N PHE A 171 -11.41 -13.40 0.72
CA PHE A 171 -10.57 -12.21 0.88
C PHE A 171 -9.63 -12.33 2.08
N PHE A 172 -10.14 -12.72 3.25
CA PHE A 172 -9.29 -12.89 4.43
C PHE A 172 -8.32 -14.07 4.30
N LEU A 173 -8.75 -15.16 3.66
CA LEU A 173 -7.86 -16.29 3.36
C LEU A 173 -6.71 -15.87 2.43
N MET A 174 -7.01 -15.05 1.41
CA MET A 174 -5.99 -14.44 0.55
C MET A 174 -5.00 -13.60 1.36
N LEU A 175 -5.47 -12.70 2.23
CA LEU A 175 -4.60 -11.86 3.07
C LEU A 175 -3.70 -12.71 3.99
N VAL A 176 -4.25 -13.77 4.59
CA VAL A 176 -3.48 -14.70 5.43
C VAL A 176 -2.40 -15.41 4.61
N ASN A 177 -2.72 -15.91 3.41
CA ASN A 177 -1.76 -16.59 2.55
C ASN A 177 -0.65 -15.64 2.07
N LEU A 178 -0.98 -14.39 1.74
CA LEU A 178 0.00 -13.35 1.38
C LEU A 178 0.94 -13.06 2.56
N GLY A 179 0.39 -12.90 3.77
CA GLY A 179 1.19 -12.69 4.97
C GLY A 179 2.11 -13.87 5.29
N LEU A 180 1.59 -15.09 5.24
CA LEU A 180 2.37 -16.32 5.51
C LEU A 180 3.52 -16.51 4.53
N GLY A 181 3.30 -16.25 3.24
CA GLY A 181 4.34 -16.37 2.21
C GLY A 181 5.56 -15.49 2.51
N SER A 182 5.33 -14.22 2.86
CA SER A 182 6.39 -13.29 3.24
C SER A 182 7.11 -13.71 4.52
N MET A 183 6.37 -14.23 5.51
CA MET A 183 6.94 -14.64 6.80
C MET A 183 7.92 -15.82 6.66
N PHE A 184 7.69 -16.74 5.71
CA PHE A 184 8.65 -17.81 5.43
C PHE A 184 10.00 -17.26 4.97
N GLY A 185 10.01 -16.26 4.08
CA GLY A 185 11.25 -15.62 3.64
C GLY A 185 11.98 -14.87 4.76
N THR A 186 11.25 -14.16 5.61
CA THR A 186 11.83 -13.42 6.74
C THR A 186 12.45 -14.35 7.78
N ILE A 187 11.76 -15.45 8.15
CA ILE A 187 12.33 -16.44 9.08
C ILE A 187 13.59 -17.05 8.49
N GLU A 188 13.57 -17.44 7.21
CA GLU A 188 14.73 -18.08 6.58
C GLU A 188 15.93 -17.13 6.49
N GLY A 189 15.69 -15.83 6.26
CA GLY A 189 16.71 -14.78 6.29
C GLY A 189 17.37 -14.61 7.66
N ILE A 190 16.65 -14.90 8.76
CA ILE A 190 17.20 -14.85 10.12
C ILE A 190 17.89 -16.18 10.47
N THR A 191 17.26 -17.31 10.18
CA THR A 191 17.75 -18.62 10.65
C THR A 191 18.99 -19.08 9.90
N THR A 192 19.07 -18.82 8.59
CA THR A 192 20.16 -19.35 7.74
C THR A 192 21.53 -18.82 8.18
N PRO A 193 21.75 -17.50 8.34
CA PRO A 193 23.05 -16.98 8.77
C PRO A 193 23.48 -17.47 10.17
N ILE A 194 22.52 -17.63 11.09
CA ILE A 194 22.80 -18.10 12.46
C ILE A 194 23.19 -19.58 12.45
N VAL A 195 22.48 -20.42 11.68
CA VAL A 195 22.80 -21.84 11.54
C VAL A 195 24.16 -22.02 10.87
N ASP A 196 24.47 -21.26 9.82
CA ASP A 196 25.75 -21.35 9.12
C ASP A 196 26.94 -20.91 9.99
N THR A 197 26.73 -19.88 10.82
CA THR A 197 27.79 -19.33 11.69
C THR A 197 28.01 -20.17 12.95
N PHE A 198 26.93 -20.52 13.66
CA PHE A 198 27.01 -21.16 14.97
C PHE A 198 26.76 -22.69 14.94
N LYS A 199 26.41 -23.26 13.78
CA LYS A 199 26.12 -24.70 13.57
C LYS A 199 25.12 -25.26 14.58
N VAL A 200 24.13 -24.46 14.95
CA VAL A 200 23.04 -24.85 15.87
C VAL A 200 21.96 -25.66 15.14
N ARG A 201 21.19 -26.44 15.90
CA ARG A 201 20.03 -27.18 15.36
C ARG A 201 18.95 -26.21 14.90
N LYS A 202 18.58 -26.26 13.62
CA LYS A 202 17.63 -25.33 12.98
C LYS A 202 16.28 -25.32 13.70
N GLU A 203 15.78 -26.48 14.12
CA GLU A 203 14.47 -26.63 14.76
C GLU A 203 14.39 -25.86 16.09
N ILE A 204 15.45 -25.94 16.90
CA ILE A 204 15.50 -25.27 18.21
C ILE A 204 15.61 -23.76 18.01
N LEU A 205 16.45 -23.33 17.06
CA LEU A 205 16.58 -21.91 16.74
C LEU A 205 15.24 -21.32 16.29
N THR A 206 14.53 -22.00 15.38
CA THR A 206 13.22 -21.54 14.90
C THR A 206 12.21 -21.41 16.04
N VAL A 207 12.15 -22.39 16.95
CA VAL A 207 11.25 -22.32 18.12
C VAL A 207 11.59 -21.12 19.01
N ILE A 208 12.88 -20.88 19.28
CA ILE A 208 13.33 -19.72 20.07
C ILE A 208 12.95 -18.40 19.38
N CYS A 209 13.21 -18.28 18.07
CA CYS A 209 12.84 -17.11 17.29
C CYS A 209 11.32 -16.85 17.33
N CYS A 210 10.50 -17.89 17.18
CA CYS A 210 9.04 -17.77 17.26
C CYS A 210 8.56 -17.33 18.65
N LEU A 211 9.14 -17.87 19.73
CA LEU A 211 8.79 -17.48 21.10
C LEU A 211 9.19 -16.03 21.41
N LEU A 212 10.35 -15.59 20.93
CA LEU A 212 10.80 -14.20 21.05
C LEU A 212 9.89 -13.26 20.26
N ALA A 213 9.59 -13.59 18.99
CA ALA A 213 8.71 -12.80 18.15
C ALA A 213 7.29 -12.71 18.74
N PHE A 214 6.76 -13.81 19.29
CA PHE A 214 5.48 -13.81 19.99
C PHE A 214 5.49 -12.89 21.21
N SER A 215 6.55 -12.96 22.04
CA SER A 215 6.68 -12.15 23.25
C SER A 215 6.75 -10.64 22.93
N ILE A 216 7.53 -10.26 21.91
CA ILE A 216 7.61 -8.87 21.44
C ILE A 216 6.27 -8.44 20.80
N GLY A 217 5.64 -9.34 20.04
CA GLY A 217 4.38 -9.09 19.35
C GLY A 217 3.21 -8.74 20.27
N LEU A 218 3.26 -9.13 21.56
CA LEU A 218 2.24 -8.75 22.55
C LEU A 218 2.11 -7.23 22.73
N ILE A 219 3.15 -6.45 22.43
CA ILE A 219 3.08 -4.99 22.46
C ILE A 219 2.05 -4.47 21.45
N PHE A 220 1.92 -5.12 20.29
CA PHE A 220 1.00 -4.69 19.22
C PHE A 220 -0.47 -5.06 19.46
N VAL A 221 -0.75 -5.92 20.44
CA VAL A 221 -2.13 -6.35 20.78
C VAL A 221 -2.77 -5.43 21.84
N GLN A 222 -2.03 -4.45 22.35
CA GLN A 222 -2.54 -3.49 23.34
C GLN A 222 -3.54 -2.49 22.71
N ARG A 223 -4.28 -1.75 23.55
CA ARG A 223 -5.26 -0.73 23.09
C ARG A 223 -4.64 0.36 22.20
N SER A 224 -3.38 0.71 22.45
CA SER A 224 -2.57 1.62 21.64
C SER A 224 -1.72 0.91 20.58
N GLY A 225 -1.92 -0.40 20.40
CA GLY A 225 -1.08 -1.27 19.56
C GLY A 225 -1.01 -0.83 18.11
N ASN A 226 -2.12 -0.35 17.54
CA ASN A 226 -2.14 0.17 16.16
C ASN A 226 -1.17 1.36 15.97
N TYR A 227 -1.04 2.24 16.97
CA TYR A 227 -0.07 3.35 16.89
C TYR A 227 1.38 2.84 16.87
N PHE A 228 1.68 1.80 17.65
CA PHE A 228 2.99 1.16 17.60
C PHE A 228 3.24 0.52 16.23
N VAL A 229 2.27 -0.20 15.68
CA VAL A 229 2.39 -0.81 14.34
C VAL A 229 2.70 0.26 13.29
N THR A 230 1.92 1.35 13.23
CA THR A 230 2.14 2.44 12.27
C THR A 230 3.51 3.09 12.46
N MET A 231 3.91 3.38 13.71
CA MET A 231 5.21 4.02 13.98
C MET A 231 6.39 3.11 13.59
N PHE A 232 6.31 1.81 13.88
CA PHE A 232 7.36 0.87 13.47
C PHE A 232 7.41 0.69 11.95
N ASP A 233 6.27 0.65 11.28
CA ASP A 233 6.21 0.53 9.81
C ASP A 233 6.84 1.75 9.12
N ASP A 234 6.43 2.96 9.54
CA ASP A 234 6.88 4.21 8.94
C ASP A 234 8.39 4.46 9.14
N TYR A 235 8.92 4.15 10.33
CA TYR A 235 10.29 4.53 10.71
C TYR A 235 11.29 3.37 10.76
N SER A 236 10.88 2.16 11.16
CA SER A 236 11.81 1.05 11.42
C SER A 236 12.14 0.25 10.17
N ALA A 237 11.26 0.23 9.17
CA ALA A 237 11.44 -0.63 8.01
C ALA A 237 12.19 0.07 6.87
N THR A 238 11.78 1.30 6.53
CA THR A 238 12.24 1.99 5.31
C THR A 238 13.72 2.41 5.34
N LEU A 239 14.16 3.09 6.40
CA LEU A 239 15.53 3.65 6.46
C LEU A 239 16.62 2.57 6.58
N PRO A 240 16.51 1.58 7.49
CA PRO A 240 17.51 0.52 7.61
C PRO A 240 17.64 -0.30 6.33
N LEU A 241 16.52 -0.60 5.68
CA LEU A 241 16.51 -1.37 4.44
C LEU A 241 17.29 -0.65 3.33
N LEU A 242 17.04 0.65 3.13
CA LEU A 242 17.77 1.44 2.14
C LEU A 242 19.29 1.42 2.40
N ILE A 243 19.69 1.56 3.66
CA ILE A 243 21.11 1.53 4.05
C ILE A 243 21.71 0.16 3.74
N ILE A 244 21.03 -0.94 4.11
CA ILE A 244 21.52 -2.31 3.85
C ILE A 244 21.70 -2.55 2.35
N VAL A 245 20.71 -2.21 1.53
CA VAL A 245 20.78 -2.41 0.06
C VAL A 245 21.91 -1.58 -0.58
N ILE A 246 22.18 -0.36 -0.09
CA ILE A 246 23.33 0.45 -0.52
C ILE A 246 24.64 -0.26 -0.18
N LEU A 247 24.77 -0.75 1.05
CA LEU A 247 25.98 -1.44 1.51
C LEU A 247 26.21 -2.73 0.73
N GLU A 248 25.17 -3.52 0.47
CA GLU A 248 25.24 -4.72 -0.37
C GLU A 248 25.71 -4.37 -1.80
N ASN A 249 25.12 -3.34 -2.40
CA ASN A 249 25.49 -2.92 -3.75
C ASN A 249 26.96 -2.44 -3.83
N ILE A 250 27.41 -1.64 -2.85
CA ILE A 250 28.80 -1.16 -2.76
C ILE A 250 29.76 -2.33 -2.51
N ALA A 251 29.39 -3.27 -1.64
CA ALA A 251 30.20 -4.45 -1.34
C ALA A 251 30.44 -5.31 -2.59
N VAL A 252 29.40 -5.56 -3.39
CA VAL A 252 29.53 -6.35 -4.62
C VAL A 252 30.23 -5.57 -5.74
N SER A 253 29.85 -4.32 -5.97
CA SER A 253 30.34 -3.54 -7.13
C SER A 253 31.78 -3.04 -6.97
N LEU A 254 32.15 -2.54 -5.78
CA LEU A 254 33.43 -1.90 -5.51
C LEU A 254 34.40 -2.77 -4.71
N VAL A 255 33.95 -3.40 -3.62
CA VAL A 255 34.85 -4.16 -2.71
C VAL A 255 35.22 -5.52 -3.32
N TYR A 256 34.23 -6.30 -3.76
CA TYR A 256 34.47 -7.57 -4.44
C TYR A 256 35.04 -7.34 -5.86
N GLY A 257 34.50 -6.32 -6.53
CA GLY A 257 34.90 -5.92 -7.87
C GLY A 257 33.96 -6.52 -8.93
N ILE A 258 33.27 -5.63 -9.65
CA ILE A 258 32.31 -5.99 -10.69
C ILE A 258 32.87 -6.89 -11.79
N ASP A 259 34.16 -6.74 -12.15
CA ASP A 259 34.77 -7.54 -13.22
C ASP A 259 34.86 -9.01 -12.82
N LYS A 260 35.22 -9.30 -11.56
CA LYS A 260 35.24 -10.67 -11.00
C LYS A 260 33.83 -11.25 -10.90
N PHE A 261 32.88 -10.46 -10.41
CA PHE A 261 31.50 -10.89 -10.29
C PHE A 261 30.87 -11.28 -11.64
N MET A 262 31.18 -10.55 -12.71
CA MET A 262 30.72 -10.89 -14.06
C MET A 262 31.39 -12.16 -14.61
N GLU A 263 32.62 -12.45 -14.20
CA GLU A 263 33.31 -13.70 -14.55
C GLU A 263 32.70 -14.90 -13.82
N ASP A 264 32.40 -14.77 -12.52
CA ASP A 264 31.71 -15.82 -11.75
C ASP A 264 30.31 -16.09 -12.29
N LEU A 265 29.56 -15.04 -12.66
CA LEU A 265 28.26 -15.20 -13.31
C LEU A 265 28.37 -15.92 -14.65
N LYS A 266 29.43 -15.66 -15.42
CA LYS A 266 29.67 -16.35 -16.69
C LYS A 266 30.03 -17.83 -16.47
N ASP A 267 30.79 -18.13 -15.41
CA ASP A 267 31.11 -19.50 -15.00
C ASP A 267 29.85 -20.28 -14.57
N MET A 268 28.96 -19.65 -13.80
CA MET A 268 27.71 -20.26 -13.36
C MET A 268 26.68 -20.44 -14.48
N LEU A 269 26.49 -19.42 -15.33
CA LEU A 269 25.43 -19.41 -16.36
C LEU A 269 25.85 -20.07 -17.68
N GLY A 270 27.16 -20.22 -17.92
CA GLY A 270 27.72 -20.69 -19.18
C GLY A 270 27.63 -19.68 -20.34
N PHE A 271 26.98 -18.53 -20.13
CA PHE A 271 26.91 -17.41 -21.08
C PHE A 271 27.34 -16.10 -20.41
N SER A 272 27.90 -15.17 -21.18
CA SER A 272 28.27 -13.85 -20.66
C SER A 272 27.03 -12.97 -20.49
N PRO A 273 26.77 -12.41 -19.29
CA PRO A 273 25.68 -11.46 -19.08
C PRO A 273 25.91 -10.19 -19.91
N ASN A 274 24.80 -9.53 -20.30
CA ASN A 274 24.86 -8.32 -21.11
C ASN A 274 25.62 -7.18 -20.39
N ARG A 275 26.38 -6.37 -21.12
CA ARG A 275 27.13 -5.21 -20.60
C ARG A 275 26.23 -4.17 -19.92
N TYR A 276 24.93 -4.19 -20.20
CA TYR A 276 23.94 -3.38 -19.47
C TYR A 276 24.03 -3.57 -17.95
N TYR A 277 24.15 -4.82 -17.47
CA TYR A 277 24.25 -5.10 -16.02
C TYR A 277 25.51 -4.51 -15.39
N TYR A 278 26.61 -4.49 -16.15
CA TYR A 278 27.86 -3.88 -15.72
C TYR A 278 27.69 -2.40 -15.33
N TYR A 279 27.13 -1.60 -16.26
CA TYR A 279 26.92 -0.17 -16.01
C TYR A 279 25.83 0.08 -14.97
N MET A 280 24.78 -0.75 -14.97
CA MET A 280 23.67 -0.64 -14.04
C MET A 280 24.13 -0.83 -12.59
N TRP A 281 24.86 -1.90 -12.30
CA TRP A 281 25.31 -2.21 -10.93
C TRP A 281 26.46 -1.33 -10.46
N LYS A 282 27.37 -0.93 -11.37
CA LYS A 282 28.55 -0.13 -11.00
C LYS A 282 28.25 1.35 -10.76
N TYR A 283 27.35 1.94 -11.55
CA TYR A 283 27.14 3.39 -11.55
C TYR A 283 25.69 3.78 -11.24
N VAL A 284 24.73 3.24 -11.98
CA VAL A 284 23.34 3.72 -11.94
C VAL A 284 22.66 3.37 -10.62
N SER A 285 22.70 2.11 -10.20
CA SER A 285 22.09 1.63 -8.96
C SER A 285 22.63 2.36 -7.73
N PRO A 286 23.95 2.46 -7.48
CA PRO A 286 24.45 3.18 -6.32
C PRO A 286 24.10 4.68 -6.36
N LEU A 287 24.13 5.33 -7.53
CA LEU A 287 23.70 6.73 -7.66
C LEU A 287 22.23 6.93 -7.28
N VAL A 288 21.33 6.09 -7.82
CA VAL A 288 19.89 6.14 -7.53
C VAL A 288 19.64 5.90 -6.05
N LEU A 289 20.25 4.86 -5.46
CA LEU A 289 20.09 4.55 -4.04
C LEU A 289 20.60 5.67 -3.13
N LEU A 290 21.77 6.25 -3.42
CA LEU A 290 22.29 7.40 -2.66
C LEU A 290 21.39 8.62 -2.76
N SER A 291 20.81 8.90 -3.95
CA SER A 291 19.88 10.01 -4.13
C SER A 291 18.60 9.84 -3.32
N LEU A 292 18.08 8.61 -3.23
CA LEU A 292 16.91 8.27 -2.43
C LEU A 292 17.18 8.41 -0.92
N LEU A 293 18.35 7.94 -0.47
CA LEU A 293 18.77 8.09 0.92
C LEU A 293 18.89 9.57 1.30
N ALA A 294 19.54 10.38 0.46
CA ALA A 294 19.68 11.81 0.67
C ALA A 294 18.30 12.50 0.74
N ALA A 295 17.40 12.20 -0.19
CA ALA A 295 16.04 12.74 -0.19
C ALA A 295 15.26 12.36 1.07
N SER A 296 15.39 11.11 1.54
CA SER A 296 14.72 10.65 2.76
C SER A 296 15.22 11.36 4.02
N ILE A 297 16.54 11.53 4.15
CA ILE A 297 17.16 12.24 5.27
C ILE A 297 16.76 13.72 5.27
N ILE A 298 16.78 14.37 4.10
CA ILE A 298 16.37 15.77 3.96
C ILE A 298 14.91 15.95 4.40
N GLN A 299 14.01 15.09 3.93
CA GLN A 299 12.60 15.17 4.30
C GLN A 299 12.37 14.95 5.80
N MET A 300 13.08 14.00 6.41
CA MET A 300 13.01 13.77 7.85
C MET A 300 13.55 14.95 8.67
N GLY A 301 14.49 15.72 8.10
CA GLY A 301 14.97 16.97 8.70
C GLY A 301 13.96 18.12 8.62
N PHE A 302 13.15 18.19 7.56
CA PHE A 302 12.15 19.26 7.36
C PHE A 302 10.79 18.98 8.00
N SER A 303 10.40 17.70 8.11
CA SER A 303 9.12 17.29 8.69
C SER A 303 9.36 16.48 9.96
N PRO A 304 9.07 17.02 11.16
CA PRO A 304 9.25 16.27 12.39
C PRO A 304 8.34 15.03 12.39
N PRO A 305 8.77 13.93 13.04
CA PRO A 305 7.99 12.71 13.08
C PRO A 305 6.66 12.95 13.80
N GLY A 306 5.58 12.46 13.21
CA GLY A 306 4.22 12.62 13.73
C GLY A 306 3.35 11.43 13.32
N TYR A 307 2.31 11.15 14.09
CA TYR A 307 1.38 10.06 13.84
C TYR A 307 -0.06 10.57 13.99
N ASN A 308 -1.00 9.92 13.29
CA ASN A 308 -2.41 10.23 13.41
C ASN A 308 -2.98 9.58 14.68
N ALA A 309 -3.55 10.39 15.57
CA ALA A 309 -4.23 9.92 16.78
C ALA A 309 -5.75 9.99 16.60
N TRP A 310 -6.44 8.92 16.99
CA TRP A 310 -7.90 8.92 17.09
C TRP A 310 -8.32 9.71 18.32
N ILE A 311 -9.08 10.79 18.11
CA ILE A 311 -9.59 11.68 19.16
C ILE A 311 -11.12 11.68 19.06
N GLU A 312 -11.77 11.12 20.07
CA GLU A 312 -13.24 10.99 20.13
C GLU A 312 -13.95 12.35 20.00
N ASP A 313 -13.41 13.40 20.65
CA ASP A 313 -14.03 14.73 20.71
C ASP A 313 -13.95 15.55 19.41
N LYS A 314 -13.18 15.10 18.40
CA LYS A 314 -13.09 15.75 17.09
C LYS A 314 -14.09 15.22 16.05
N LEU A 315 -14.95 14.27 16.43
CA LEU A 315 -16.04 13.72 15.60
C LEU A 315 -17.34 14.57 15.65
N LEU A 316 -17.24 15.87 15.93
CA LEU A 316 -18.40 16.77 15.93
C LEU A 316 -18.76 17.18 14.49
N PHE A 317 -19.76 16.45 13.96
CA PHE A 317 -20.66 16.71 12.82
C PHE A 317 -20.13 16.54 11.39
#